data_AF-A0A1M4SGU5-F1
#
_entry.id   AF-A0A1M4SGU5-F1
#
_cell.length_a   1.000
_cell.length_b   1.000
_cell.length_c   1.000
_cell.angle_alpha   90.00
_cell.angle_beta   90.00
_cell.angle_gamma   90.00
#
_symmetry.space_group_name_H-M   'P 1'
#
loop_
_entity.id
_entity.type
_entity.pdbx_description
1 polymer ?
#
loop_
_entity_poly.entity_id
_entity_poly.type
_entity_poly.pdbx_seq_one_letter_code
_entity_poly.pdbx_strand_id
1 'polypeptide(L)'
;MPRRRRYFGGRPSLLLATALWLTACGGGGDTTVVDEAGSSGSGWTWQLPAFFPTPKVPEDNPMTEAKVELGRYLFYDTRLSGNGTQSCASCHHQDKAFTDGLARSIGSTGLVHPRNAQSLANVVYLPTLTWANPALVTLEKQMETPLFGDDPVEMGVNDHNKAEVLGRLQVDARYQRMFAQAYPHHAAPLNWENAIAAIASFQRSILSGNSLYDRYLRGEAELSPAQVRGMNLFFGEKAECFHCHSSFNFNDQIIHANSRLVDTPFHNTGLYNIDGKGTYPESLGAYEITFIAEHMGAFRAPSLRNVEVTAPYMHDGSITTLEEVVATYAAGGRNITEGPYAGDGRANPFKNDFIGQIDLNAQEQADIVAFLKSLTDHELLTNPAYANPFTTEGLADAQP
;
A
#
# COMPACT_ATOMS: atom_id res chain seq x y z
N MET A 1 -14.29 15.08 -84.06
CA MET A 1 -14.61 13.68 -83.71
C MET A 1 -14.61 13.52 -82.20
N PRO A 2 -15.55 12.77 -81.63
CA PRO A 2 -16.29 13.13 -80.41
C PRO A 2 -16.21 12.04 -79.32
N ARG A 3 -16.71 12.23 -78.10
CA ARG A 3 -18.10 11.90 -77.66
C ARG A 3 -18.28 12.49 -76.26
N ARG A 4 -19.14 13.49 -76.02
CA ARG A 4 -20.62 13.51 -75.91
C ARG A 4 -21.22 12.47 -74.94
N ARG A 5 -21.89 12.99 -73.90
CA ARG A 5 -23.33 12.82 -73.50
C ARG A 5 -23.44 12.95 -71.97
N ARG A 6 -24.53 13.39 -71.35
CA ARG A 6 -25.72 14.21 -71.64
C ARG A 6 -26.41 14.39 -70.27
N TYR A 7 -27.04 15.54 -70.06
CA TYR A 7 -27.92 15.86 -68.92
C TYR A 7 -29.18 14.97 -68.86
N PHE A 8 -29.65 14.67 -67.65
CA PHE A 8 -31.04 14.60 -67.15
C PHE A 8 -30.93 14.65 -65.61
N GLY A 9 -31.64 15.45 -64.81
CA GLY A 9 -33.02 15.93 -64.90
C GLY A 9 -33.91 15.11 -63.96
N GLY A 10 -33.96 15.46 -62.67
CA GLY A 10 -34.79 14.78 -61.67
C GLY A 10 -35.03 15.64 -60.42
N ARG A 11 -36.32 15.89 -60.13
CA ARG A 11 -36.89 16.69 -59.03
C ARG A 11 -36.71 16.05 -57.64
N PRO A 12 -36.89 16.80 -56.54
CA PRO A 12 -36.55 16.36 -55.19
C PRO A 12 -37.67 15.50 -54.58
N SER A 13 -37.30 14.42 -53.90
CA SER A 13 -38.20 13.67 -53.03
C SER A 13 -37.98 14.10 -51.59
N LEU A 14 -39.02 14.67 -50.99
CA LEU A 14 -39.15 14.87 -49.55
C LEU A 14 -38.95 13.51 -48.84
N LEU A 15 -38.02 13.45 -47.90
CA LEU A 15 -38.03 12.47 -46.83
C LEU A 15 -38.10 13.23 -45.50
N LEU A 16 -39.27 13.15 -44.87
CA LEU A 16 -39.49 13.53 -43.49
C LEU A 16 -38.53 12.72 -42.60
N ALA A 17 -37.63 13.41 -41.91
CA ALA A 17 -36.97 12.87 -40.73
C ALA A 17 -37.65 13.49 -39.49
N THR A 18 -38.48 12.69 -38.83
CA THR A 18 -39.09 12.97 -37.54
C THR A 18 -38.01 13.10 -36.46
N ALA A 19 -37.91 14.28 -35.84
CA ALA A 19 -37.13 14.49 -34.63
C ALA A 19 -37.89 13.92 -33.42
N LEU A 20 -37.35 12.87 -32.80
CA LEU A 20 -37.74 12.46 -31.46
C LEU A 20 -36.82 13.14 -30.45
N TRP A 21 -37.40 14.07 -29.69
CA TRP A 21 -36.83 14.56 -28.45
C TRP A 21 -37.04 13.49 -27.37
N LEU A 22 -35.95 12.96 -26.82
CA LEU A 22 -35.97 12.21 -25.57
C LEU A 22 -35.34 13.09 -24.48
N THR A 23 -36.22 13.62 -23.64
CA THR A 23 -35.91 14.17 -22.32
C THR A 23 -35.31 13.06 -21.45
N ALA A 24 -34.04 13.16 -21.10
CA ALA A 24 -33.44 12.32 -20.08
C ALA A 24 -33.64 12.98 -18.71
N CYS A 25 -34.48 12.34 -17.89
CA CYS A 25 -34.62 12.67 -16.47
C CYS A 25 -33.30 12.39 -15.75
N GLY A 26 -32.84 13.37 -14.99
CA GLY A 26 -31.79 13.18 -13.99
C GLY A 26 -32.26 12.25 -12.89
N GLY A 27 -31.46 11.22 -12.64
CA GLY A 27 -31.50 10.40 -11.44
C GLY A 27 -30.06 10.19 -11.02
N GLY A 28 -29.64 10.88 -9.96
CA GLY A 28 -28.40 10.57 -9.25
C GLY A 28 -28.57 9.22 -8.57
N GLY A 29 -27.68 8.29 -8.89
CA GLY A 29 -27.56 7.02 -8.20
C GLY A 29 -26.08 6.76 -7.97
N ASP A 30 -25.71 6.57 -6.71
CA ASP A 30 -24.41 6.04 -6.30
C ASP A 30 -24.18 4.71 -7.02
N THR A 31 -23.25 4.70 -7.98
CA THR A 31 -22.80 3.45 -8.61
C THR A 31 -21.57 2.95 -7.88
N THR A 32 -21.78 2.09 -6.89
CA THR A 32 -20.79 1.09 -6.52
C THR A 32 -20.65 0.12 -7.70
N VAL A 33 -19.46 0.06 -8.29
CA VAL A 33 -19.17 -0.91 -9.35
C VAL A 33 -18.95 -2.26 -8.68
N VAL A 34 -19.98 -3.09 -8.65
CA VAL A 34 -19.86 -4.50 -8.27
C VAL A 34 -19.35 -5.24 -9.50
N ASP A 35 -18.05 -5.49 -9.57
CA ASP A 35 -17.46 -6.26 -10.66
C ASP A 35 -17.72 -7.76 -10.39
N GLU A 36 -18.81 -8.31 -10.96
CA GLU A 36 -19.20 -9.73 -10.81
C GLU A 36 -18.30 -10.71 -11.60
N ALA A 37 -17.09 -10.30 -12.01
CA ALA A 37 -16.14 -11.17 -12.68
C ALA A 37 -15.32 -12.00 -11.67
N GLY A 38 -15.96 -13.01 -11.06
CA GLY A 38 -15.26 -14.08 -10.31
C GLY A 38 -15.99 -14.76 -9.14
N SER A 39 -17.29 -14.52 -8.93
CA SER A 39 -17.94 -14.83 -7.64
C SER A 39 -18.53 -16.24 -7.45
N SER A 40 -18.35 -17.19 -8.37
CA SER A 40 -18.97 -18.52 -8.18
C SER A 40 -18.10 -19.44 -7.31
N GLY A 41 -18.04 -19.19 -5.99
CA GLY A 41 -17.67 -20.21 -5.01
C GLY A 41 -16.96 -19.77 -3.72
N SER A 42 -16.38 -18.56 -3.65
CA SER A 42 -15.49 -18.18 -2.55
C SER A 42 -16.16 -17.47 -1.37
N GLY A 43 -17.42 -17.05 -1.51
CA GLY A 43 -18.14 -16.36 -0.44
C GLY A 43 -17.56 -15.00 -0.05
N TRP A 44 -16.64 -14.43 -0.84
CA TRP A 44 -16.07 -13.09 -0.66
C TRP A 44 -16.58 -12.16 -1.76
N THR A 45 -16.98 -10.95 -1.39
CA THR A 45 -17.35 -9.89 -2.34
C THR A 45 -16.46 -8.69 -2.12
N TRP A 46 -15.68 -8.33 -3.14
CA TRP A 46 -14.84 -7.15 -3.08
C TRP A 46 -15.69 -5.87 -3.04
N GLN A 47 -15.52 -5.07 -2.00
CA GLN A 47 -15.99 -3.69 -1.94
C GLN A 47 -14.84 -2.77 -2.38
N LEU A 48 -14.57 -2.72 -3.68
CA LEU A 48 -13.45 -1.93 -4.20
C LEU A 48 -13.79 -0.44 -4.19
N PRO A 49 -12.85 0.42 -3.77
CA PRO A 49 -12.96 1.85 -4.01
C PRO A 49 -13.14 2.14 -5.51
N ALA A 50 -13.81 3.24 -5.83
CA ALA A 50 -13.96 3.64 -7.23
C ALA A 50 -12.60 3.74 -7.92
N PHE A 51 -12.54 3.28 -9.17
CA PHE A 51 -11.33 3.27 -10.02
C PHE A 51 -10.23 2.30 -9.58
N PHE A 52 -10.43 1.49 -8.53
CA PHE A 52 -9.48 0.45 -8.15
C PHE A 52 -9.74 -0.83 -8.97
N PRO A 53 -8.70 -1.44 -9.57
CA PRO A 53 -8.86 -2.68 -10.30
C PRO A 53 -9.04 -3.88 -9.35
N THR A 54 -9.66 -4.96 -9.83
CA THR A 54 -9.76 -6.21 -9.06
C THR A 54 -8.38 -6.74 -8.67
N PRO A 55 -8.11 -6.97 -7.37
CA PRO A 55 -6.80 -7.43 -6.91
C PRO A 55 -6.40 -8.80 -7.48
N LYS A 56 -5.10 -9.05 -7.61
CA LYS A 56 -4.59 -10.38 -7.97
C LYS A 56 -4.49 -11.25 -6.73
N VAL A 57 -5.34 -12.26 -6.63
CA VAL A 57 -5.36 -13.22 -5.51
C VAL A 57 -4.65 -14.52 -5.93
N PRO A 58 -3.78 -15.10 -5.10
CA PRO A 58 -3.20 -16.42 -5.36
C PRO A 58 -4.28 -17.51 -5.46
N GLU A 59 -4.18 -18.39 -6.45
CA GLU A 59 -5.17 -19.45 -6.70
C GLU A 59 -5.27 -20.46 -5.55
N ASP A 60 -4.18 -20.68 -4.84
CA ASP A 60 -4.06 -21.55 -3.67
C ASP A 60 -4.57 -20.91 -2.38
N ASN A 61 -4.75 -19.58 -2.36
CA ASN A 61 -5.35 -18.87 -1.23
C ASN A 61 -6.49 -17.92 -1.65
N PRO A 62 -7.62 -18.46 -2.14
CA PRO A 62 -8.77 -17.64 -2.50
C PRO A 62 -9.35 -16.95 -1.26
N MET A 63 -9.82 -15.72 -1.45
CA MET A 63 -10.46 -14.90 -0.41
C MET A 63 -11.80 -15.49 0.02
N THR A 64 -12.05 -15.55 1.33
CA THR A 64 -13.35 -15.88 1.93
C THR A 64 -13.55 -15.01 3.18
N GLU A 65 -14.79 -14.69 3.56
CA GLU A 65 -15.07 -13.96 4.81
C GLU A 65 -14.48 -14.68 6.04
N ALA A 66 -14.59 -16.01 6.08
CA ALA A 66 -14.07 -16.81 7.18
C ALA A 66 -12.54 -16.72 7.32
N LYS A 67 -11.80 -16.69 6.20
CA LYS A 67 -10.34 -16.50 6.22
C LYS A 67 -9.95 -15.09 6.63
N VAL A 68 -10.67 -14.07 6.15
CA VAL A 68 -10.43 -12.67 6.50
C VAL A 68 -10.66 -12.47 8.00
N GLU A 69 -11.76 -12.98 8.55
CA GLU A 69 -12.04 -12.84 9.98
C GLU A 69 -11.06 -13.63 10.84
N LEU A 70 -10.69 -14.87 10.45
CA LEU A 70 -9.61 -15.61 11.12
C LEU A 70 -8.28 -14.84 11.09
N GLY A 71 -7.93 -14.27 9.94
CA GLY A 71 -6.74 -13.45 9.77
C GLY A 71 -6.75 -12.22 10.67
N ARG A 72 -7.91 -11.55 10.79
CA ARG A 72 -8.09 -10.40 11.68
C ARG A 72 -7.82 -10.78 13.13
N TYR A 73 -8.37 -11.88 13.63
CA TYR A 73 -8.07 -12.35 14.99
C TYR A 73 -6.59 -12.64 15.20
N LEU A 74 -5.97 -13.39 14.29
CA LEU A 74 -4.55 -13.74 14.39
C LEU A 74 -3.64 -12.50 14.33
N PHE A 75 -3.98 -11.50 13.51
CA PHE A 75 -3.21 -10.27 13.35
C PHE A 75 -3.08 -9.46 14.65
N TYR A 76 -4.11 -9.51 15.51
CA TYR A 76 -4.16 -8.78 16.78
C TYR A 76 -3.78 -9.64 18.00
N ASP A 77 -3.52 -10.94 17.84
CA ASP A 77 -3.32 -11.86 18.97
C ASP A 77 -1.83 -11.98 19.34
N THR A 78 -1.47 -11.50 20.53
CA THR A 78 -0.07 -11.55 20.99
C THR A 78 0.43 -12.97 21.25
N ARG A 79 -0.47 -13.96 21.39
CA ARG A 79 -0.10 -15.36 21.60
C ARG A 79 0.67 -15.95 20.41
N LEU A 80 0.61 -15.30 19.24
CA LEU A 80 1.31 -15.71 18.02
C LEU A 80 2.82 -15.40 18.05
N SER A 81 3.31 -14.50 18.92
CA SER A 81 4.76 -14.32 19.10
C SER A 81 5.36 -15.43 19.97
N GLY A 82 6.65 -15.73 19.78
CA GLY A 82 7.35 -16.78 20.51
C GLY A 82 7.24 -16.63 22.03
N ASN A 83 7.35 -15.39 22.52
CA ASN A 83 7.24 -15.04 23.93
C ASN A 83 5.84 -14.55 24.38
N GLY A 84 4.87 -14.47 23.48
CA GLY A 84 3.49 -14.07 23.80
C GLY A 84 3.26 -12.57 24.03
N THR A 85 4.24 -11.70 23.74
CA THR A 85 4.19 -10.26 24.05
C THR A 85 3.83 -9.34 22.88
N GLN A 86 3.85 -9.84 21.63
CA GLN A 86 3.70 -9.01 20.44
C GLN A 86 2.75 -9.64 19.42
N SER A 87 1.97 -8.81 18.74
CA SER A 87 1.14 -9.20 17.60
C SER A 87 1.58 -8.40 16.36
N CYS A 88 1.05 -8.72 15.17
CA CYS A 88 1.28 -7.89 13.99
C CYS A 88 0.82 -6.44 14.24
N ALA A 89 -0.32 -6.29 14.92
CA ALA A 89 -0.87 -5.00 15.32
C ALA A 89 -0.03 -4.22 16.35
N SER A 90 1.03 -4.80 16.91
CA SER A 90 1.97 -4.07 17.77
C SER A 90 2.93 -3.19 16.97
N CYS A 91 3.14 -3.47 15.68
CA CYS A 91 3.91 -2.63 14.75
C CYS A 91 3.06 -2.01 13.63
N HIS A 92 1.82 -2.49 13.45
CA HIS A 92 0.90 -2.04 12.41
C HIS A 92 -0.40 -1.54 13.02
N HIS A 93 -0.38 -0.33 13.58
CA HIS A 93 -1.49 0.26 14.33
C HIS A 93 -2.51 0.86 13.38
N GLN A 94 -3.79 0.47 13.49
CA GLN A 94 -4.83 0.95 12.58
C GLN A 94 -4.95 2.49 12.56
N ASP A 95 -4.88 3.14 13.73
CA ASP A 95 -4.98 4.60 13.88
C ASP A 95 -3.84 5.37 13.21
N LYS A 96 -2.78 4.66 12.80
CA LYS A 96 -1.64 5.17 12.02
C LYS A 96 -1.57 4.53 10.64
N ALA A 97 -2.73 4.20 10.06
CA ALA A 97 -2.83 3.51 8.77
C ALA A 97 -1.94 2.24 8.69
N PHE A 98 -1.91 1.46 9.77
CA PHE A 98 -1.11 0.23 9.89
C PHE A 98 0.42 0.44 9.85
N THR A 99 0.92 1.50 10.51
CA THR A 99 2.34 1.67 10.88
C THR A 99 2.52 1.75 12.40
N ASP A 100 3.75 1.88 12.93
CA ASP A 100 4.02 1.96 14.38
C ASP A 100 4.23 3.40 14.88
N GLY A 101 4.56 4.34 13.99
CA GLY A 101 4.94 5.71 14.33
C GLY A 101 6.32 5.83 14.96
N LEU A 102 7.21 4.87 14.72
CA LEU A 102 8.60 4.87 15.17
C LEU A 102 9.54 5.01 13.98
N ALA A 103 10.74 5.55 14.20
CA ALA A 103 11.75 5.58 13.15
C ALA A 103 12.16 4.16 12.74
N ARG A 104 12.28 3.28 13.74
CA ARG A 104 12.65 1.88 13.60
C ARG A 104 11.86 1.05 14.61
N SER A 105 11.28 -0.04 14.14
CA SER A 105 10.44 -0.91 14.96
C SER A 105 11.29 -1.68 15.98
N ILE A 106 10.64 -2.13 17.06
CA ILE A 106 11.26 -2.93 18.11
C ILE A 106 10.56 -4.29 18.13
N GLY A 107 11.34 -5.36 17.98
CA GLY A 107 10.82 -6.71 18.02
C GLY A 107 10.53 -7.22 19.43
N SER A 108 9.98 -8.42 19.52
CA SER A 108 9.44 -8.96 20.77
C SER A 108 10.51 -9.22 21.84
N THR A 109 11.78 -9.28 21.43
CA THR A 109 12.96 -9.45 22.29
C THR A 109 13.70 -8.14 22.58
N GLY A 110 13.18 -7.00 22.11
CA GLY A 110 13.77 -5.67 22.31
C GLY A 110 14.83 -5.27 21.28
N LEU A 111 15.07 -6.09 20.26
CA LEU A 111 15.99 -5.75 19.17
C LEU A 111 15.37 -4.68 18.24
N VAL A 112 16.19 -3.71 17.85
CA VAL A 112 15.81 -2.63 16.94
C VAL A 112 16.00 -3.09 15.50
N HIS A 113 14.98 -2.86 14.68
CA HIS A 113 14.99 -3.18 13.25
C HIS A 113 15.70 -2.11 12.44
N PRO A 114 16.34 -2.44 11.30
CA PRO A 114 17.08 -1.46 10.51
C PRO A 114 16.19 -0.46 9.76
N ARG A 115 14.87 -0.71 9.71
CA ARG A 115 13.93 0.02 8.86
C ARG A 115 12.64 0.40 9.60
N ASN A 116 11.96 1.42 9.11
CA ASN A 116 10.63 1.85 9.51
C ASN A 116 9.56 0.83 9.05
N ALA A 117 8.51 0.61 9.86
CA ALA A 117 7.39 -0.26 9.49
C ALA A 117 6.48 0.42 8.45
N GLN A 118 6.36 -0.20 7.28
CA GLN A 118 5.51 0.31 6.20
C GLN A 118 4.02 0.06 6.47
N SER A 119 3.18 0.94 5.94
CA SER A 119 1.72 0.75 5.97
C SER A 119 1.31 -0.53 5.25
N LEU A 120 0.27 -1.19 5.76
CA LEU A 120 -0.38 -2.34 5.12
C LEU A 120 -1.60 -1.95 4.27
N ALA A 121 -1.96 -0.66 4.23
CA ALA A 121 -3.06 -0.19 3.39
C ALA A 121 -2.78 -0.50 1.92
N ASN A 122 -3.75 -1.10 1.22
CA ASN A 122 -3.65 -1.47 -0.20
C ASN A 122 -2.48 -2.43 -0.53
N VAL A 123 -1.94 -3.16 0.45
CA VAL A 123 -0.76 -4.03 0.24
C VAL A 123 -1.01 -5.13 -0.82
N VAL A 124 -2.27 -5.47 -1.07
CA VAL A 124 -2.66 -6.43 -2.13
C VAL A 124 -2.23 -6.01 -3.53
N TYR A 125 -2.02 -4.72 -3.78
CA TYR A 125 -1.60 -4.20 -5.08
C TYR A 125 -0.09 -4.12 -5.27
N LEU A 126 0.71 -4.54 -4.28
CA LEU A 126 2.16 -4.43 -4.33
C LEU A 126 2.78 -5.70 -4.93
N PRO A 127 3.52 -5.61 -6.06
CA PRO A 127 4.18 -6.77 -6.67
C PRO A 127 5.43 -7.22 -5.94
N THR A 128 6.11 -6.30 -5.24
CA THR A 128 7.20 -6.63 -4.32
C THR A 128 6.92 -5.98 -2.97
N LEU A 129 7.25 -6.72 -1.92
CA LEU A 129 6.97 -6.37 -0.53
C LEU A 129 8.24 -5.90 0.17
N THR A 130 8.06 -5.31 1.35
CA THR A 130 9.11 -4.62 2.12
C THR A 130 9.70 -3.41 1.38
N TRP A 131 10.80 -2.86 1.90
CA TRP A 131 11.43 -1.67 1.37
C TRP A 131 12.26 -1.90 0.10
N ALA A 132 12.92 -3.06 -0.02
CA ALA A 132 13.94 -3.27 -1.05
C ALA A 132 14.22 -4.74 -1.41
N ASN A 133 13.19 -5.60 -1.42
CA ASN A 133 13.37 -7.02 -1.73
C ASN A 133 12.61 -7.43 -3.01
N PRO A 134 13.32 -7.62 -4.15
CA PRO A 134 12.66 -8.01 -5.41
C PRO A 134 12.12 -9.46 -5.41
N ALA A 135 12.54 -10.30 -4.46
CA ALA A 135 12.13 -11.71 -4.40
C ALA A 135 10.86 -11.96 -3.56
N LEU A 136 10.47 -11.03 -2.69
CA LEU A 136 9.27 -11.15 -1.86
C LEU A 136 8.04 -10.63 -2.61
N VAL A 137 7.38 -11.52 -3.34
CA VAL A 137 6.26 -11.19 -4.25
C VAL A 137 4.89 -11.68 -3.78
N THR A 138 4.81 -12.33 -2.61
CA THR A 138 3.54 -12.75 -1.99
C THR A 138 3.54 -12.44 -0.50
N LEU A 139 2.37 -12.08 0.03
CA LEU A 139 2.19 -11.79 1.45
C LEU A 139 2.52 -13.03 2.31
N GLU A 140 2.12 -14.21 1.86
CA GLU A 140 2.40 -15.47 2.54
C GLU A 140 3.91 -15.68 2.70
N LYS A 141 4.70 -15.45 1.64
CA LYS A 141 6.16 -15.61 1.72
C LYS A 141 6.81 -14.52 2.54
N GLN A 142 6.34 -13.28 2.43
CA GLN A 142 6.84 -12.18 3.24
C GLN A 142 6.58 -12.43 4.73
N MET A 143 5.45 -13.03 5.10
CA MET A 143 5.06 -13.29 6.48
C MET A 143 5.96 -14.27 7.23
N GLU A 144 6.71 -15.10 6.50
CA GLU A 144 7.76 -15.93 7.10
C GLU A 144 8.86 -15.07 7.75
N THR A 145 9.14 -13.87 7.22
CA THR A 145 10.15 -12.95 7.80
C THR A 145 9.77 -12.46 9.20
N PRO A 146 8.61 -11.80 9.44
CA PRO A 146 8.24 -11.34 10.77
C PRO A 146 7.98 -12.50 11.74
N LEU A 147 7.47 -13.64 11.26
CA LEU A 147 7.22 -14.80 12.12
C LEU A 147 8.51 -15.50 12.55
N PHE A 148 9.38 -15.82 11.58
CA PHE A 148 10.47 -16.79 11.76
C PHE A 148 11.88 -16.19 11.63
N GLY A 149 12.00 -14.91 11.26
CA GLY A 149 13.28 -14.21 11.21
C GLY A 149 13.94 -14.11 12.58
N ASP A 150 15.26 -14.31 12.60
CA ASP A 150 16.07 -14.37 13.82
C ASP A 150 17.06 -13.21 14.00
N ASP A 151 17.33 -12.42 12.96
CA ASP A 151 18.22 -11.25 13.04
C ASP A 151 17.77 -10.04 12.19
N PRO A 152 17.29 -8.94 12.83
CA PRO A 152 16.81 -8.90 14.22
C PRO A 152 15.49 -9.66 14.38
N VAL A 153 15.25 -10.20 15.56
CA VAL A 153 13.98 -10.89 15.88
C VAL A 153 12.80 -9.91 15.81
N GLU A 154 11.73 -10.29 15.12
CA GLU A 154 10.40 -9.66 15.19
C GLU A 154 9.51 -10.47 16.16
N MET A 155 8.68 -11.40 15.66
CA MET A 155 7.76 -12.21 16.47
C MET A 155 8.47 -13.35 17.22
N GLY A 156 9.67 -13.76 16.79
CA GLY A 156 10.50 -14.70 17.55
C GLY A 156 9.98 -16.14 17.59
N VAL A 157 9.26 -16.57 16.57
CA VAL A 157 8.88 -17.99 16.41
C VAL A 157 10.03 -18.72 15.74
N ASN A 158 10.44 -19.87 16.27
CA ASN A 158 11.52 -20.69 15.72
C ASN A 158 11.22 -22.18 15.92
N ASP A 159 12.12 -23.05 15.43
CA ASP A 159 11.92 -24.51 15.48
C ASP A 159 11.73 -25.07 16.90
N HIS A 160 12.23 -24.38 17.93
CA HIS A 160 12.10 -24.82 19.32
C HIS A 160 10.73 -24.49 19.93
N ASN A 161 10.07 -23.42 19.49
CA ASN A 161 8.82 -22.94 20.09
C ASN A 161 7.59 -22.98 19.16
N LYS A 162 7.75 -23.25 17.84
CA LYS A 162 6.64 -23.23 16.87
C LYS A 162 5.46 -24.15 17.24
N ALA A 163 5.74 -25.30 17.86
CA ALA A 163 4.71 -26.24 18.31
C ALA A 163 3.98 -25.73 19.56
N GLU A 164 4.72 -25.08 20.48
CA GLU A 164 4.15 -24.46 21.67
C GLU A 164 3.24 -23.30 21.30
N VAL A 165 3.71 -22.40 20.43
CA VAL A 165 2.95 -21.24 19.93
C VAL A 165 1.64 -21.69 19.29
N LEU A 166 1.70 -22.69 18.39
CA LEU A 166 0.50 -23.24 17.77
C LEU A 166 -0.42 -23.93 18.80
N GLY A 167 0.17 -24.61 19.79
CA GLY A 167 -0.54 -25.25 20.90
C GLY A 167 -1.39 -24.27 21.72
N ARG A 168 -0.95 -23.01 21.88
CA ARG A 168 -1.73 -21.94 22.54
C ARG A 168 -3.05 -21.67 21.81
N LEU A 169 -3.04 -21.72 20.47
CA LEU A 169 -4.24 -21.54 19.64
C LEU A 169 -5.11 -22.80 19.62
N GLN A 170 -4.49 -23.99 19.67
CA GLN A 170 -5.20 -25.27 19.63
C GLN A 170 -6.12 -25.50 20.83
N VAL A 171 -5.79 -24.96 22.00
CA VAL A 171 -6.63 -25.08 23.21
C VAL A 171 -7.76 -24.06 23.27
N ASP A 172 -7.79 -23.09 22.35
CA ASP A 172 -8.82 -22.06 22.27
C ASP A 172 -9.97 -22.52 21.36
N ALA A 173 -11.15 -22.76 21.95
CA ALA A 173 -12.32 -23.23 21.23
C ALA A 173 -12.78 -22.25 20.12
N ARG A 174 -12.43 -20.96 20.23
CA ARG A 174 -12.68 -19.96 19.19
C ARG A 174 -11.87 -20.27 17.94
N TYR A 175 -10.55 -20.43 18.09
CA TYR A 175 -9.69 -20.76 16.96
C TYR A 175 -10.03 -22.12 16.35
N GLN A 176 -10.34 -23.13 17.16
CA GLN A 176 -10.82 -24.41 16.63
C GLN A 176 -12.01 -24.24 15.65
N ARG A 177 -13.01 -23.42 16.02
CA ARG A 177 -14.16 -23.12 15.15
C ARG A 177 -13.77 -22.29 13.93
N MET A 178 -13.00 -21.21 14.13
CA MET A 178 -12.64 -20.30 13.04
C MET A 178 -11.77 -20.99 11.97
N PHE A 179 -10.79 -21.80 12.39
CA PHE A 179 -9.99 -22.59 11.45
C PHE A 179 -10.83 -23.63 10.70
N ALA A 180 -11.75 -24.32 11.38
CA ALA A 180 -12.64 -25.28 10.73
C ALA A 180 -13.57 -24.60 9.70
N GLN A 181 -14.04 -23.38 9.99
CA GLN A 181 -14.87 -22.60 9.06
C GLN A 181 -14.07 -22.04 7.88
N ALA A 182 -12.84 -21.57 8.12
CA ALA A 182 -11.97 -21.01 7.08
C ALA A 182 -11.40 -22.09 6.14
N TYR A 183 -11.23 -23.32 6.64
CA TYR A 183 -10.60 -24.44 5.91
C TYR A 183 -11.38 -25.75 6.07
N PRO A 184 -12.65 -25.82 5.61
CA PRO A 184 -13.56 -26.95 5.89
C PRO A 184 -13.13 -28.28 5.24
N HIS A 185 -12.24 -28.23 4.24
CA HIS A 185 -11.74 -29.41 3.53
C HIS A 185 -10.36 -29.88 4.00
N HIS A 186 -9.76 -29.22 5.00
CA HIS A 186 -8.47 -29.60 5.54
C HIS A 186 -8.67 -30.50 6.76
N ALA A 187 -8.00 -31.66 6.79
CA ALA A 187 -8.12 -32.60 7.91
C ALA A 187 -7.59 -32.04 9.24
N ALA A 188 -6.54 -31.21 9.17
CA ALA A 188 -5.95 -30.50 10.31
C ALA A 188 -5.86 -29.00 9.98
N PRO A 189 -6.97 -28.25 10.09
CA PRO A 189 -7.04 -26.88 9.58
C PRO A 189 -6.21 -25.89 10.40
N LEU A 190 -5.96 -26.17 11.68
CA LEU A 190 -5.15 -25.31 12.55
C LEU A 190 -3.66 -25.70 12.41
N ASN A 191 -2.97 -24.99 11.53
CA ASN A 191 -1.55 -25.15 11.23
C ASN A 191 -0.96 -23.81 10.77
N TRP A 192 0.38 -23.72 10.64
CA TRP A 192 1.08 -22.49 10.27
C TRP A 192 0.77 -21.99 8.86
N GLU A 193 0.65 -22.89 7.89
CA GLU A 193 0.31 -22.54 6.50
C GLU A 193 -1.05 -21.82 6.44
N ASN A 194 -2.06 -22.39 7.10
CA ASN A 194 -3.40 -21.82 7.18
C ASN A 194 -3.47 -20.54 8.04
N ALA A 195 -2.63 -20.42 9.07
CA ALA A 195 -2.52 -19.18 9.84
C ALA A 195 -1.95 -18.05 8.97
N ILE A 196 -0.86 -18.30 8.25
CA ILE A 196 -0.24 -17.37 7.31
C ILE A 196 -1.22 -16.97 6.21
N ALA A 197 -1.88 -17.95 5.59
CA ALA A 197 -2.87 -17.71 4.54
C ALA A 197 -4.08 -16.88 5.03
N ALA A 198 -4.52 -17.07 6.27
CA ALA A 198 -5.60 -16.30 6.86
C ALA A 198 -5.18 -14.84 7.11
N ILE A 199 -4.02 -14.62 7.76
CA ILE A 199 -3.49 -13.26 7.99
C ILE A 199 -3.26 -12.54 6.66
N ALA A 200 -2.74 -13.24 5.64
CA ALA A 200 -2.57 -12.66 4.31
C ALA A 200 -3.92 -12.26 3.70
N SER A 201 -4.97 -13.07 3.87
CA SER A 201 -6.33 -12.72 3.43
C SER A 201 -6.84 -11.46 4.13
N PHE A 202 -6.63 -11.33 5.45
CA PHE A 202 -6.96 -10.11 6.18
C PHE A 202 -6.19 -8.90 5.63
N GLN A 203 -4.88 -8.99 5.47
CA GLN A 203 -4.06 -7.91 4.88
C GLN A 203 -4.55 -7.49 3.49
N ARG A 204 -5.00 -8.44 2.65
CA ARG A 204 -5.57 -8.13 1.33
C ARG A 204 -6.86 -7.33 1.39
N SER A 205 -7.63 -7.48 2.47
CA SER A 205 -8.90 -6.78 2.68
C SER A 205 -8.74 -5.32 3.14
N ILE A 206 -7.55 -4.93 3.60
CA ILE A 206 -7.26 -3.57 4.10
C ILE A 206 -7.12 -2.64 2.91
N LEU A 207 -8.22 -2.01 2.51
CA LEU A 207 -8.28 -1.08 1.38
C LEU A 207 -8.46 0.36 1.87
N SER A 208 -7.76 1.28 1.20
CA SER A 208 -7.80 2.71 1.43
C SER A 208 -8.03 3.44 0.11
N GLY A 209 -9.20 4.06 -0.03
CA GLY A 209 -9.66 4.67 -1.27
C GLY A 209 -10.84 5.63 -1.08
N ASN A 210 -11.01 6.14 0.14
CA ASN A 210 -12.02 7.14 0.48
C ASN A 210 -11.38 8.43 1.05
N SER A 211 -10.17 8.78 0.61
CA SER A 211 -9.55 10.05 0.97
C SER A 211 -10.29 11.26 0.40
N LEU A 212 -9.92 12.49 0.82
CA LEU A 212 -10.46 13.71 0.22
C LEU A 212 -10.18 13.76 -1.29
N TYR A 213 -8.99 13.32 -1.72
CA TYR A 213 -8.65 13.20 -3.13
C TYR A 213 -9.54 12.19 -3.87
N ASP A 214 -9.81 11.03 -3.28
CA ASP A 214 -10.68 10.03 -3.92
C ASP A 214 -12.12 10.55 -4.08
N ARG A 215 -12.66 11.23 -3.06
CA ARG A 215 -13.97 11.92 -3.15
C ARG A 215 -13.97 13.02 -4.20
N TYR A 216 -12.88 13.77 -4.33
CA TYR A 216 -12.73 14.78 -5.37
C TYR A 216 -12.78 14.16 -6.78
N LEU A 217 -12.09 13.03 -7.01
CA LEU A 217 -12.14 12.32 -8.30
C LEU A 217 -13.55 11.82 -8.66
N ARG A 218 -14.39 11.54 -7.65
CA ARG A 218 -15.79 11.15 -7.85
C ARG A 218 -16.75 12.35 -7.98
N GLY A 219 -16.25 13.59 -7.83
CA GLY A 219 -17.09 14.79 -7.83
C GLY A 219 -17.92 14.98 -6.55
N GLU A 220 -17.55 14.30 -5.46
CA GLU A 220 -18.25 14.33 -4.17
C GLU A 220 -17.67 15.38 -3.20
N ALA A 221 -16.48 15.91 -3.49
CA ALA A 221 -15.79 16.90 -2.66
C ALA A 221 -14.96 17.86 -3.51
N GLU A 222 -14.62 19.02 -2.94
CA GLU A 222 -13.70 19.99 -3.56
C GLU A 222 -12.34 19.97 -2.84
N LEU A 223 -11.26 20.09 -3.62
CA LEU A 223 -9.94 20.40 -3.10
C LEU A 223 -9.81 21.91 -2.87
N SER A 224 -9.15 22.30 -1.79
CA SER A 224 -8.78 23.70 -1.56
C SER A 224 -7.88 24.24 -2.68
N PRO A 225 -7.81 25.56 -2.91
CA PRO A 225 -6.91 26.13 -3.91
C PRO A 225 -5.44 25.73 -3.75
N ALA A 226 -4.96 25.54 -2.51
CA ALA A 226 -3.60 25.06 -2.26
C ALA A 226 -3.43 23.60 -2.67
N GLN A 227 -4.38 22.73 -2.34
CA GLN A 227 -4.39 21.33 -2.76
C GLN A 227 -4.43 21.18 -4.28
N VAL A 228 -5.21 22.01 -4.98
CA VAL A 228 -5.25 22.01 -6.46
C VAL A 228 -3.90 22.42 -7.05
N ARG A 229 -3.25 23.47 -6.52
CA ARG A 229 -1.90 23.86 -6.97
C ARG A 229 -0.88 22.75 -6.69
N GLY A 230 -0.93 22.14 -5.50
CA GLY A 230 -0.07 21.03 -5.12
C GLY A 230 -0.25 19.80 -6.00
N MET A 231 -1.48 19.44 -6.32
CA MET A 231 -1.82 18.35 -7.23
C MET A 231 -1.23 18.60 -8.63
N ASN A 232 -1.39 19.81 -9.16
CA ASN A 232 -0.85 20.17 -10.48
C ASN A 232 0.68 20.14 -10.51
N LEU A 233 1.35 20.53 -9.42
CA LEU A 233 2.79 20.40 -9.28
C LEU A 233 3.20 18.92 -9.21
N PHE A 234 2.53 18.12 -8.38
CA PHE A 234 2.81 16.70 -8.17
C PHE A 234 2.75 15.90 -9.48
N PHE A 235 1.73 16.16 -10.31
CA PHE A 235 1.55 15.53 -11.62
C PHE A 235 2.26 16.27 -12.77
N GLY A 236 3.13 17.25 -12.47
CA GLY A 236 3.87 18.03 -13.46
C GLY A 236 5.38 17.77 -13.42
N GLU A 237 6.02 18.00 -14.56
CA GLU A 237 7.48 17.87 -14.79
C GLU A 237 8.32 18.90 -14.00
N LYS A 238 7.70 19.73 -13.15
CA LYS A 238 8.43 20.65 -12.27
C LYS A 238 8.78 20.00 -10.93
N ALA A 239 7.86 19.19 -10.39
CA ALA A 239 8.07 18.48 -9.13
C ALA A 239 8.47 17.02 -9.35
N GLU A 240 8.25 16.47 -10.54
CA GLU A 240 8.68 15.13 -10.98
C GLU A 240 8.13 13.95 -10.14
N CYS A 241 7.20 14.22 -9.22
CA CYS A 241 6.74 13.24 -8.23
C CYS A 241 6.04 12.04 -8.90
N PHE A 242 5.30 12.29 -9.98
CA PHE A 242 4.52 11.28 -10.66
C PHE A 242 5.37 10.20 -11.34
N HIS A 243 6.66 10.44 -11.66
CA HIS A 243 7.50 9.38 -12.26
C HIS A 243 7.60 8.14 -11.37
N CYS A 244 7.61 8.32 -10.05
CA CYS A 244 7.67 7.24 -9.07
C CYS A 244 6.35 7.02 -8.29
N HIS A 245 5.45 8.01 -8.31
CA HIS A 245 4.20 7.98 -7.54
C HIS A 245 2.94 8.23 -8.41
N SER A 246 2.90 7.68 -9.63
CA SER A 246 1.86 7.94 -10.64
C SER A 246 0.62 7.05 -10.58
N SER A 247 0.67 5.89 -9.94
CA SER A 247 -0.45 4.95 -9.98
C SER A 247 -1.66 5.43 -9.17
N PHE A 248 -2.79 4.74 -9.29
CA PHE A 248 -3.94 4.95 -8.40
C PHE A 248 -3.58 4.75 -6.91
N ASN A 249 -2.49 4.04 -6.61
CA ASN A 249 -1.98 3.84 -5.25
C ASN A 249 -0.83 4.80 -4.91
N PHE A 250 -0.54 5.81 -5.75
CA PHE A 250 0.56 6.76 -5.55
C PHE A 250 1.93 6.10 -5.34
N ASN A 251 2.23 5.09 -6.16
CA ASN A 251 3.53 4.46 -6.32
C ASN A 251 3.70 4.03 -7.80
N ASP A 252 4.80 3.37 -8.14
CA ASP A 252 5.10 2.92 -9.50
C ASP A 252 5.20 1.39 -9.62
N GLN A 253 4.97 0.68 -8.52
CA GLN A 253 4.89 -0.78 -8.49
C GLN A 253 3.46 -1.23 -8.20
N ILE A 254 2.75 -1.69 -9.24
CA ILE A 254 1.36 -2.13 -9.16
C ILE A 254 1.15 -3.49 -9.82
N ILE A 255 0.37 -4.35 -9.14
CA ILE A 255 -0.16 -5.59 -9.68
C ILE A 255 -1.65 -5.74 -9.36
N HIS A 256 -2.42 -6.19 -10.34
CA HIS A 256 -3.84 -6.51 -10.21
C HIS A 256 -4.20 -7.67 -11.16
N ALA A 257 -5.43 -8.16 -11.12
CA ALA A 257 -5.85 -9.36 -11.87
C ALA A 257 -5.64 -9.25 -13.40
N ASN A 258 -5.69 -8.02 -13.92
CA ASN A 258 -5.53 -7.73 -15.35
C ASN A 258 -4.09 -7.32 -15.74
N SER A 259 -3.14 -7.25 -14.79
CA SER A 259 -1.74 -6.93 -15.11
C SER A 259 -1.14 -8.01 -16.02
N ARG A 260 -0.45 -7.58 -17.09
CA ARG A 260 0.26 -8.46 -18.03
C ARG A 260 1.77 -8.34 -17.90
N LEU A 261 2.22 -7.11 -17.73
CA LEU A 261 3.59 -6.74 -17.40
C LEU A 261 3.55 -6.04 -16.05
N VAL A 262 4.55 -6.30 -15.23
CA VAL A 262 4.68 -5.76 -13.88
C VAL A 262 6.11 -5.27 -13.76
N ASP A 263 6.27 -3.95 -13.79
CA ASP A 263 7.55 -3.32 -13.53
C ASP A 263 7.75 -3.19 -12.02
N THR A 264 8.97 -3.44 -11.57
CA THR A 264 9.34 -3.41 -10.15
C THR A 264 10.59 -2.53 -9.93
N PRO A 265 10.55 -1.22 -10.27
CA PRO A 265 11.70 -0.34 -10.10
C PRO A 265 12.01 -0.05 -8.62
N PHE A 266 13.30 0.20 -8.36
CA PHE A 266 13.81 0.68 -7.08
C PHE A 266 14.63 1.95 -7.34
N HIS A 267 14.54 2.92 -6.44
CA HIS A 267 15.07 4.28 -6.64
C HIS A 267 15.96 4.71 -5.49
N ASN A 268 17.11 5.28 -5.82
CA ASN A 268 17.92 6.03 -4.86
C ASN A 268 17.56 7.51 -4.97
N THR A 269 17.11 8.10 -3.87
CA THR A 269 16.65 9.51 -3.82
C THR A 269 17.70 10.46 -3.26
N GLY A 270 18.93 9.99 -3.05
CA GLY A 270 20.02 10.82 -2.53
C GLY A 270 19.83 11.16 -1.05
N LEU A 271 19.37 10.21 -0.23
CA LEU A 271 19.22 10.42 1.21
C LEU A 271 20.57 10.39 1.94
N TYR A 272 21.51 9.59 1.45
CA TYR A 272 22.85 9.42 2.03
C TYR A 272 23.92 9.34 0.95
N ASN A 273 25.16 9.67 1.33
CA ASN A 273 26.38 9.51 0.53
C ASN A 273 27.61 9.59 1.45
N ILE A 274 27.73 8.64 2.39
CA ILE A 274 28.59 8.78 3.58
C ILE A 274 30.08 8.87 3.22
N ASP A 275 30.50 8.15 2.17
CA ASP A 275 31.90 8.08 1.72
C ASP A 275 32.17 8.87 0.43
N GLY A 276 31.18 9.61 -0.07
CA GLY A 276 31.25 10.30 -1.36
C GLY A 276 31.16 9.37 -2.59
N LYS A 277 30.90 8.08 -2.41
CA LYS A 277 30.81 7.06 -3.48
C LYS A 277 29.44 6.38 -3.56
N GLY A 278 28.46 6.92 -2.85
CA GLY A 278 27.08 6.48 -2.86
C GLY A 278 26.67 5.59 -1.70
N THR A 279 27.55 5.34 -0.72
CA THR A 279 27.29 4.43 0.40
C THR A 279 26.17 4.94 1.32
N TYR A 280 25.23 4.03 1.60
CA TYR A 280 24.17 4.18 2.59
C TYR A 280 24.61 3.59 3.95
N PRO A 281 23.95 3.97 5.06
CA PRO A 281 24.22 3.42 6.39
C PRO A 281 23.70 1.97 6.49
N GLU A 282 23.02 1.62 7.58
CA GLU A 282 22.66 0.25 7.93
C GLU A 282 21.88 -0.53 6.87
N SER A 283 21.05 0.14 6.06
CA SER A 283 20.35 -0.51 4.94
C SER A 283 20.85 -0.01 3.59
N LEU A 284 21.32 -0.95 2.77
CA LEU A 284 21.91 -0.69 1.47
C LEU A 284 20.88 -0.74 0.32
N GLY A 285 19.60 -0.89 0.65
CA GLY A 285 18.52 -1.01 -0.34
C GLY A 285 18.60 -2.30 -1.13
N ALA A 286 18.20 -2.26 -2.41
CA ALA A 286 18.08 -3.44 -3.25
C ALA A 286 19.44 -4.12 -3.50
N TYR A 287 20.55 -3.39 -3.32
CA TYR A 287 21.91 -3.92 -3.35
C TYR A 287 22.10 -5.13 -2.41
N GLU A 288 21.44 -5.17 -1.25
CA GLU A 288 21.54 -6.27 -0.28
C GLU A 288 21.18 -7.64 -0.88
N ILE A 289 20.33 -7.63 -1.92
CA ILE A 289 19.86 -8.84 -2.60
C ILE A 289 20.48 -8.99 -3.99
N THR A 290 20.60 -7.90 -4.75
CA THR A 290 21.04 -7.97 -6.15
C THR A 290 22.55 -7.95 -6.32
N PHE A 291 23.29 -7.36 -5.37
CA PHE A 291 24.72 -7.07 -5.46
C PHE A 291 25.14 -6.21 -6.67
N ILE A 292 24.18 -5.56 -7.34
CA ILE A 292 24.41 -4.64 -8.47
C ILE A 292 24.71 -3.26 -7.89
N ALA A 293 25.90 -2.71 -8.17
CA ALA A 293 26.37 -1.47 -7.55
C ALA A 293 25.39 -0.30 -7.68
N GLU A 294 24.73 -0.18 -8.83
CA GLU A 294 23.73 0.85 -9.14
C GLU A 294 22.46 0.74 -8.27
N HIS A 295 22.24 -0.39 -7.59
CA HIS A 295 21.13 -0.59 -6.66
C HIS A 295 21.46 -0.17 -5.21
N MET A 296 22.66 0.38 -4.98
CA MET A 296 23.04 0.92 -3.68
C MET A 296 22.09 2.06 -3.28
N GLY A 297 21.45 1.91 -2.12
CA GLY A 297 20.49 2.87 -1.61
C GLY A 297 19.20 2.94 -2.43
N ALA A 298 18.93 1.95 -3.28
CA ALA A 298 17.71 1.91 -4.08
C ALA A 298 16.57 1.23 -3.31
N PHE A 299 15.44 1.92 -3.17
CA PHE A 299 14.27 1.46 -2.43
C PHE A 299 13.01 1.55 -3.30
N ARG A 300 12.01 0.74 -3.00
CA ARG A 300 10.68 0.85 -3.61
C ARG A 300 10.10 2.21 -3.28
N ALA A 301 9.48 2.89 -4.24
CA ALA A 301 8.63 4.05 -3.97
C ALA A 301 7.37 3.59 -3.20
N PRO A 302 7.20 3.96 -1.91
CA PRO A 302 6.02 3.55 -1.16
C PRO A 302 4.76 4.25 -1.69
N SER A 303 3.59 3.66 -1.43
CA SER A 303 2.32 4.38 -1.63
C SER A 303 2.31 5.65 -0.79
N LEU A 304 1.86 6.77 -1.36
CA LEU A 304 1.64 8.01 -0.61
C LEU A 304 0.21 8.13 -0.05
N ARG A 305 -0.62 7.09 -0.18
CA ARG A 305 -1.92 7.07 0.52
C ARG A 305 -1.68 7.04 2.02
N ASN A 306 -2.40 7.88 2.75
CA ASN A 306 -2.26 8.06 4.20
C ASN A 306 -0.91 8.62 4.68
N VAL A 307 -0.09 9.20 3.79
CA VAL A 307 1.27 9.67 4.15
C VAL A 307 1.28 10.74 5.25
N GLU A 308 0.18 11.47 5.48
CA GLU A 308 0.07 12.41 6.59
C GLU A 308 0.16 11.73 7.96
N VAL A 309 -0.31 10.49 8.09
CA VAL A 309 -0.48 9.79 9.37
C VAL A 309 0.50 8.64 9.59
N THR A 310 1.49 8.49 8.71
CA THR A 310 2.50 7.42 8.76
C THR A 310 3.91 7.95 9.03
N ALA A 311 4.04 9.11 9.66
CA ALA A 311 5.34 9.61 10.11
C ALA A 311 5.98 8.65 11.15
N PRO A 312 7.31 8.57 11.24
CA PRO A 312 8.31 9.28 10.43
C PRO A 312 8.54 8.64 9.06
N TYR A 313 9.31 9.32 8.21
CA TYR A 313 9.42 9.05 6.77
C TYR A 313 10.77 8.48 6.36
N MET A 314 10.80 7.95 5.13
CA MET A 314 11.91 7.21 4.52
C MET A 314 12.11 5.81 5.12
N HIS A 315 12.99 5.03 4.51
CA HIS A 315 13.18 3.62 4.87
C HIS A 315 13.65 3.41 6.31
N ASP A 316 14.29 4.40 6.92
CA ASP A 316 14.89 4.37 8.25
C ASP A 316 14.24 5.37 9.23
N GLY A 317 13.14 6.02 8.82
CA GLY A 317 12.44 6.99 9.65
C GLY A 317 13.24 8.25 9.98
N SER A 318 14.25 8.58 9.16
CA SER A 318 15.21 9.64 9.46
C SER A 318 14.72 11.08 9.18
N ILE A 319 13.49 11.23 8.68
CA ILE A 319 12.83 12.51 8.40
C ILE A 319 11.47 12.52 9.11
N THR A 320 11.11 13.60 9.81
CA THR A 320 9.97 13.58 10.75
C THR A 320 8.71 14.26 10.25
N THR A 321 8.80 15.10 9.22
CA THR A 321 7.68 15.91 8.72
C THR A 321 7.59 15.84 7.19
N LEU A 322 6.39 15.94 6.63
CA LEU A 322 6.20 16.03 5.18
C LEU A 322 6.89 17.26 4.60
N GLU A 323 6.92 18.34 5.36
CA GLU A 323 7.59 19.59 5.02
C GLU A 323 9.10 19.35 4.82
N GLU A 324 9.75 18.59 5.70
CA GLU A 324 11.17 18.21 5.55
C GLU A 324 11.39 17.22 4.39
N VAL A 325 10.45 16.29 4.14
CA VAL A 325 10.49 15.40 2.98
C VAL A 325 10.50 16.21 1.68
N VAL A 326 9.53 17.11 1.52
CA VAL A 326 9.40 17.93 0.29
C VAL A 326 10.58 18.88 0.15
N ALA A 327 11.08 19.47 1.25
CA ALA A 327 12.28 20.29 1.23
C ALA A 327 13.54 19.51 0.81
N THR A 328 13.64 18.24 1.19
CA THR A 328 14.75 17.35 0.78
C THR A 328 14.72 17.11 -0.74
N TYR A 329 13.54 16.87 -1.31
CA TYR A 329 13.39 16.75 -2.76
C TYR A 329 13.67 18.07 -3.49
N ALA A 330 13.18 19.20 -2.97
CA ALA A 330 13.47 20.53 -3.53
C ALA A 330 14.95 20.92 -3.47
N ALA A 331 15.72 20.33 -2.55
CA ALA A 331 17.18 20.49 -2.48
C ALA A 331 17.95 19.48 -3.37
N GLY A 332 17.24 18.61 -4.08
CA GLY A 332 17.82 17.56 -4.93
C GLY A 332 18.45 16.40 -4.15
N GLY A 333 18.04 16.18 -2.90
CA GLY A 333 18.61 15.18 -1.99
C GLY A 333 18.96 15.77 -0.63
N ARG A 334 19.33 14.92 0.33
CA ARG A 334 19.67 15.33 1.70
C ARG A 334 21.16 15.61 1.84
N ASN A 335 21.51 16.67 2.56
CA ASN A 335 22.89 16.98 2.93
C ASN A 335 23.03 16.93 4.46
N ILE A 336 23.82 15.98 4.95
CA ILE A 336 24.05 15.77 6.38
C ILE A 336 25.45 16.29 6.70
N THR A 337 25.54 17.35 7.51
CA THR A 337 26.80 18.07 7.73
C THR A 337 27.60 17.58 8.94
N GLU A 338 27.01 16.75 9.80
CA GLU A 338 27.62 16.30 11.04
C GLU A 338 27.17 14.89 11.44
N GLY A 339 27.90 14.29 12.38
CA GLY A 339 27.60 12.96 12.90
C GLY A 339 28.11 11.81 12.03
N PRO A 340 27.80 10.56 12.43
CA PRO A 340 28.33 9.35 11.79
C PRO A 340 27.80 9.11 10.37
N TYR A 341 26.71 9.76 9.99
CA TYR A 341 26.10 9.66 8.66
C TYR A 341 26.31 10.92 7.81
N ALA A 342 27.27 11.77 8.18
CA ALA A 342 27.63 12.96 7.41
C ALA A 342 27.99 12.57 5.96
N GLY A 343 27.48 13.35 5.01
CA GLY A 343 27.60 13.09 3.58
C GLY A 343 26.60 13.91 2.76
N ASP A 344 26.93 14.16 1.50
CA ASP A 344 26.08 14.93 0.59
C ASP A 344 25.36 14.00 -0.40
N GLY A 345 24.13 13.61 -0.04
CA GLY A 345 23.26 12.77 -0.84
C GLY A 345 22.84 13.40 -2.16
N ARG A 346 22.91 14.73 -2.29
CA ARG A 346 22.65 15.43 -3.56
C ARG A 346 23.69 15.07 -4.62
N ALA A 347 24.90 14.68 -4.19
CA ALA A 347 26.00 14.24 -5.03
C ALA A 347 26.15 12.71 -5.09
N ASN A 348 25.15 11.94 -4.63
CA ASN A 348 25.21 10.48 -4.71
C ASN A 348 25.22 10.03 -6.20
N PRO A 349 26.21 9.22 -6.63
CA PRO A 349 26.37 8.81 -8.03
C PRO A 349 25.26 7.90 -8.56
N PHE A 350 24.46 7.29 -7.68
CA PHE A 350 23.35 6.41 -8.03
C PHE A 350 21.98 7.08 -7.87
N LYS A 351 21.93 8.36 -7.49
CA LYS A 351 20.69 9.10 -7.31
C LYS A 351 19.93 9.19 -8.65
N ASN A 352 18.62 8.98 -8.61
CA ASN A 352 17.76 9.13 -9.77
C ASN A 352 17.81 10.58 -10.31
N ASP A 353 17.99 10.72 -11.64
CA ASP A 353 18.18 12.00 -12.33
C ASP A 353 16.99 12.95 -12.20
N PHE A 354 15.76 12.44 -12.06
CA PHE A 354 14.57 13.27 -11.86
C PHE A 354 14.66 14.09 -10.56
N ILE A 355 15.28 13.53 -9.51
CA ILE A 355 15.42 14.22 -8.22
C ILE A 355 16.28 15.47 -8.35
N GLY A 356 17.28 15.48 -9.25
CA GLY A 356 18.13 16.66 -9.49
C GLY A 356 17.44 17.80 -10.25
N GLN A 357 16.26 17.57 -10.81
CA GLN A 357 15.54 18.53 -11.66
C GLN A 357 14.44 19.29 -10.92
N ILE A 358 14.12 18.87 -9.69
CA ILE A 358 13.08 19.48 -8.87
C ILE A 358 13.52 20.88 -8.43
N ASP A 359 12.78 21.90 -8.87
CA ASP A 359 12.99 23.30 -8.50
C ASP A 359 11.69 23.86 -7.90
N LEU A 360 11.57 23.85 -6.57
CA LEU A 360 10.35 24.28 -5.88
C LEU A 360 10.65 25.41 -4.90
N ASN A 361 9.91 26.52 -5.05
CA ASN A 361 9.95 27.57 -4.04
C ASN A 361 9.11 27.18 -2.80
N ALA A 362 9.22 27.96 -1.72
CA ALA A 362 8.55 27.65 -0.45
C ALA A 362 7.01 27.53 -0.55
N GLN A 363 6.35 28.32 -1.40
CA GLN A 363 4.91 28.24 -1.60
C GLN A 363 4.53 26.94 -2.33
N GLU A 364 5.32 26.54 -3.32
CA GLU A 364 5.09 25.31 -4.09
C GLU A 364 5.31 24.07 -3.23
N GLN A 365 6.32 24.09 -2.35
CA GLN A 365 6.52 23.03 -1.36
C GLN A 365 5.32 22.91 -0.41
N ALA A 366 4.81 24.03 0.11
CA ALA A 366 3.63 24.05 0.98
C ALA A 366 2.36 23.57 0.25
N ASP A 367 2.19 23.93 -1.02
CA ASP A 367 1.06 23.48 -1.84
C ASP A 367 1.11 21.96 -2.06
N ILE A 368 2.29 21.38 -2.35
CA ILE A 368 2.46 19.92 -2.45
C ILE A 368 2.13 19.24 -1.13
N VAL A 369 2.62 19.75 0.00
CA VAL A 369 2.27 19.18 1.32
C VAL A 369 0.75 19.23 1.55
N ALA A 370 0.08 20.32 1.16
CA ALA A 370 -1.38 20.40 1.25
C ALA A 370 -2.07 19.32 0.41
N PHE A 371 -1.57 19.04 -0.79
CA PHE A 371 -2.06 17.93 -1.63
C PHE A 371 -1.81 16.56 -1.00
N LEU A 372 -0.62 16.29 -0.47
CA LEU A 372 -0.32 15.01 0.20
C LEU A 372 -1.26 14.73 1.37
N LYS A 373 -1.63 15.76 2.15
CA LYS A 373 -2.62 15.66 3.24
C LYS A 373 -4.04 15.34 2.74
N SER A 374 -4.35 15.61 1.48
CA SER A 374 -5.64 15.19 0.88
C SER A 374 -5.73 13.69 0.60
N LEU A 375 -4.61 12.95 0.69
CA LEU A 375 -4.51 11.51 0.42
C LEU A 375 -4.80 10.65 1.67
N THR A 376 -5.18 11.26 2.79
CA THR A 376 -5.53 10.57 4.03
C THR A 376 -6.97 10.06 3.99
N ASP A 377 -7.13 8.76 4.19
CA ASP A 377 -8.42 8.08 4.36
C ASP A 377 -8.73 7.94 5.85
N HIS A 378 -9.49 8.89 6.39
CA HIS A 378 -9.85 8.86 7.82
C HIS A 378 -10.79 7.72 8.20
N GLU A 379 -11.49 7.12 7.24
CA GLU A 379 -12.34 5.96 7.50
C GLU A 379 -11.47 4.74 7.83
N LEU A 380 -10.40 4.50 7.08
CA LEU A 380 -9.44 3.41 7.33
C LEU A 380 -8.96 3.38 8.79
N LEU A 381 -8.68 4.55 9.36
CA LEU A 381 -8.08 4.72 10.70
C LEU A 381 -8.99 4.22 11.82
N THR A 382 -10.29 4.09 11.56
CA THR A 382 -11.29 3.71 12.56
C THR A 382 -12.30 2.67 12.07
N ASN A 383 -12.11 2.13 10.86
CA ASN A 383 -13.05 1.18 10.26
C ASN A 383 -13.17 -0.09 11.13
N PRO A 384 -14.38 -0.43 11.63
CA PRO A 384 -14.58 -1.58 12.50
C PRO A 384 -14.25 -2.92 11.84
N ALA A 385 -14.28 -3.01 10.51
CA ALA A 385 -13.88 -4.22 9.78
C ALA A 385 -12.40 -4.55 9.95
N TYR A 386 -11.56 -3.57 10.28
CA TYR A 386 -10.12 -3.76 10.48
C TYR A 386 -9.67 -3.62 11.93
N ALA A 387 -10.58 -3.23 12.83
CA ALA A 387 -10.29 -2.99 14.23
C ALA A 387 -9.93 -4.26 14.99
N ASN A 388 -9.28 -4.08 16.15
CA ASN A 388 -8.95 -5.16 17.06
C ASN A 388 -10.24 -5.90 17.51
N PRO A 389 -10.41 -7.19 17.16
CA PRO A 389 -11.62 -7.93 17.50
C PRO A 389 -11.78 -8.20 19.01
N PHE A 390 -10.69 -8.17 19.77
CA PHE A 390 -10.71 -8.49 21.21
C PHE A 390 -11.31 -7.36 22.06
N THR A 391 -11.36 -6.13 21.57
CA THR A 391 -11.92 -4.98 22.31
C THR A 391 -13.44 -4.87 22.18
N THR A 392 -13.99 -5.29 21.04
CA THR A 392 -15.44 -5.31 20.80
C THR A 392 -16.19 -6.34 21.65
N GLU A 393 -15.51 -7.42 22.06
CA GLU A 393 -16.11 -8.47 22.92
C GLU A 393 -16.04 -8.13 24.42
N GLY A 394 -15.11 -7.29 24.85
CA GLY A 394 -15.02 -6.84 26.25
C GLY A 394 -16.25 -6.04 26.73
N LEU A 395 -17.10 -5.57 25.80
CA LEU A 395 -18.38 -4.94 26.09
C LEU A 395 -19.57 -5.91 26.09
N ALA A 396 -19.44 -7.09 25.47
CA ALA A 396 -20.48 -8.12 25.44
C ALA A 396 -20.47 -8.99 26.71
N ASP A 397 -19.29 -9.23 27.29
CA ASP A 397 -19.12 -9.95 28.56
C ASP A 397 -19.31 -9.05 29.81
N ALA A 398 -19.59 -7.75 29.61
CA ALA A 398 -19.79 -6.75 30.66
C ALA A 398 -21.27 -6.33 30.82
N GLN A 399 -22.22 -7.17 30.41
CA GLN A 399 -23.63 -7.03 30.82
C GLN A 399 -23.94 -8.07 31.92
N PRO A 400 -24.42 -7.63 33.10
CA PRO A 400 -24.70 -8.51 34.24
C PRO A 400 -25.87 -9.48 34.01
#